data_AF-A0A2P9CN11-F1
#
_entry.id   AF-A0A2P9CN11-F1
#
_cell.length_a   1.000
_cell.length_b   1.000
_cell.length_c   1.000
_cell.angle_alpha   90.00
_cell.angle_beta   90.00
_cell.angle_gamma   90.00
#
_symmetry.space_group_name_H-M   'P 1'
#
loop_
_entity.id
_entity.type
_entity.pdbx_description
1 polymer ?
#
loop_
_entity_poly.entity_id
_entity_poly.type
_entity_poly.pdbx_seq_one_letter_code
_entity_poly.pdbx_strand_id
1 'polypeptide(L)'
;MLSKGNVKNLTKDEINEMIDNSLKSGDTDEAPYFLQQNNIYWETGHRTYIPFFHFMIHKYTNKIIDDQIRKFTDRVKSIHHTPYVFHKDGYFRSYYGDPDINMVFNLKKNTNFIFNSTGTHNSYNLLCNNNIYDKSTHIFDQVLMSAFKLDLKSVLENNV
;
A
#
# COMPACT_ATOMS: atom_id res chain seq x y z
N MET A 1 -16.14 -35.30 49.29
CA MET A 1 -17.09 -34.23 49.65
C MET A 1 -16.97 -33.12 48.61
N LEU A 2 -17.88 -33.06 47.64
CA LEU A 2 -17.93 -31.99 46.65
C LEU A 2 -18.60 -30.77 47.30
N SER A 3 -17.82 -29.72 47.56
CA SER A 3 -18.32 -28.42 47.97
C SER A 3 -19.12 -27.85 46.79
N LYS A 4 -20.45 -27.79 46.93
CA LYS A 4 -21.33 -27.09 45.98
C LYS A 4 -21.00 -25.60 46.10
N GLY A 5 -20.28 -25.08 45.11
CA GLY A 5 -19.97 -23.66 45.01
C GLY A 5 -21.25 -22.82 45.01
N ASN A 6 -21.26 -21.77 45.83
CA ASN A 6 -22.31 -20.76 45.90
C ASN A 6 -22.49 -20.11 44.52
N VAL A 7 -23.53 -20.50 43.79
CA VAL A 7 -24.01 -19.76 42.63
C VAL A 7 -24.75 -18.53 43.18
N LYS A 8 -24.06 -17.39 43.25
CA LYS A 8 -24.72 -16.10 43.45
C LYS A 8 -25.65 -15.87 42.25
N ASN A 9 -26.93 -15.66 42.51
CA ASN A 9 -27.88 -15.22 41.50
C ASN A 9 -27.49 -13.80 41.07
N LEU A 10 -26.80 -13.68 39.94
CA LEU A 10 -26.47 -12.41 39.30
C LEU A 10 -27.79 -11.69 38.94
N THR A 11 -27.82 -10.39 39.16
CA THR A 11 -28.99 -9.59 38.78
C THR A 11 -29.06 -9.45 37.26
N LYS A 12 -30.26 -9.28 36.70
CA LYS A 12 -30.44 -9.19 35.24
C LYS A 12 -29.63 -8.07 34.61
N ASP A 13 -29.36 -7.01 35.36
CA ASP A 13 -28.61 -5.84 34.89
C ASP A 13 -27.12 -6.16 34.74
N GLU A 14 -26.54 -6.90 35.70
CA GLU A 14 -25.15 -7.41 35.60
C GLU A 14 -25.00 -8.39 34.43
N ILE A 15 -26.01 -9.23 34.18
CA ILE A 15 -26.02 -10.16 33.05
C ILE A 15 -26.07 -9.38 31.72
N ASN A 16 -26.88 -8.33 31.63
CA ASN A 16 -26.99 -7.50 30.43
C ASN A 16 -25.70 -6.72 30.17
N GLU A 17 -25.04 -6.19 31.21
CA GLU A 17 -23.74 -5.51 31.08
C GLU A 17 -22.62 -6.46 30.62
N MET A 18 -22.63 -7.70 31.12
CA MET A 18 -21.70 -8.73 30.66
C MET A 18 -21.97 -9.11 29.20
N ILE A 19 -23.24 -9.20 28.77
CA ILE A 19 -23.63 -9.50 27.39
C ILE A 19 -23.22 -8.37 26.43
N ASP A 20 -23.43 -7.11 26.82
CA ASP A 20 -23.04 -5.94 26.02
C ASP A 20 -21.52 -5.85 25.79
N ASN A 21 -20.73 -6.42 26.71
CA ASN A 21 -19.27 -6.47 26.63
C ASN A 21 -18.72 -7.82 26.14
N SER A 22 -19.56 -8.86 26.01
CA SER A 22 -19.14 -10.24 25.76
C SER A 22 -18.54 -10.49 24.36
N LEU A 23 -18.70 -9.56 23.41
CA LEU A 23 -18.30 -9.74 22.01
C LEU A 23 -17.64 -8.51 21.37
N LYS A 24 -17.39 -7.44 22.12
CA LYS A 24 -16.64 -6.26 21.63
C LYS A 24 -15.14 -6.56 21.62
N SER A 25 -14.73 -7.49 20.76
CA SER A 25 -13.34 -7.70 20.41
C SER A 25 -12.99 -6.74 19.27
N GLY A 26 -12.40 -5.60 19.62
CA GLY A 26 -11.58 -4.82 18.69
C GLY A 26 -12.27 -3.71 17.90
N ASP A 27 -13.00 -2.81 18.56
CA ASP A 27 -13.25 -1.49 17.95
C ASP A 27 -13.26 -0.39 19.02
N THR A 28 -12.09 -0.10 19.57
CA THR A 28 -11.84 1.14 20.31
C THR A 28 -10.47 1.67 19.89
N ASP A 29 -10.47 2.76 19.13
CA ASP A 29 -9.29 3.55 18.72
C ASP A 29 -8.49 4.12 19.93
N GLU A 30 -8.92 3.86 21.16
CA GLU A 30 -8.38 4.48 22.38
C GLU A 30 -7.77 3.49 23.40
N ALA A 31 -7.71 2.18 23.12
CA ALA A 31 -7.05 1.21 24.01
C ALA A 31 -6.27 0.11 23.24
N PRO A 32 -4.92 0.10 23.26
CA PRO A 32 -4.09 -0.80 22.45
C PRO A 32 -3.91 -2.19 23.09
N TYR A 33 -4.89 -2.68 23.84
CA TYR A 33 -4.80 -3.97 24.53
C TYR A 33 -5.62 -5.01 23.78
N PHE A 34 -5.07 -5.50 22.67
CA PHE A 34 -5.62 -6.67 22.00
C PHE A 34 -5.55 -7.89 22.93
N LEU A 35 -6.68 -8.56 23.14
CA LEU A 35 -6.73 -9.83 23.87
C LEU A 35 -6.02 -10.91 23.03
N GLN A 36 -5.19 -11.73 23.69
CA GLN A 36 -4.51 -12.85 23.03
C GLN A 36 -5.54 -13.85 22.52
N GLN A 37 -5.69 -13.96 21.20
CA GLN A 37 -6.67 -14.84 20.56
C GLN A 37 -6.20 -16.29 20.40
N ASN A 38 -4.88 -16.50 20.35
CA ASN A 38 -4.27 -17.81 20.04
C ASN A 38 -3.32 -18.28 21.13
N ASN A 39 -3.20 -19.60 21.26
CA ASN A 39 -2.26 -20.24 22.18
C ASN A 39 -0.82 -20.06 21.69
N ILE A 40 0.10 -19.74 22.61
CA ILE A 40 1.54 -19.71 22.37
C ILE A 40 2.12 -20.97 23.03
N TYR A 41 2.70 -21.88 22.24
CA TYR A 41 3.30 -23.12 22.73
C TYR A 41 4.67 -23.38 22.08
N TRP A 42 5.44 -24.28 22.70
CA TRP A 42 6.71 -24.76 22.18
C TRP A 42 6.64 -26.29 22.06
N GLU A 43 6.97 -26.81 20.89
CA GLU A 43 6.87 -28.24 20.61
C GLU A 43 7.99 -29.06 21.24
N THR A 44 7.68 -30.33 21.54
CA THR A 44 8.65 -31.29 22.04
C THR A 44 9.69 -31.58 20.96
N GLY A 45 10.96 -31.30 21.25
CA GLY A 45 12.08 -31.51 20.33
C GLY A 45 12.56 -30.24 19.61
N HIS A 46 11.85 -29.12 19.72
CA HIS A 46 12.34 -27.84 19.23
C HIS A 46 13.50 -27.31 20.07
N ARG A 47 14.62 -26.98 19.41
CA ARG A 47 15.83 -26.43 20.03
C ARG A 47 15.77 -24.91 20.08
N THR A 48 16.10 -24.32 21.23
CA THR A 48 16.05 -22.86 21.44
C THR A 48 17.33 -22.13 21.00
N TYR A 49 18.48 -22.81 20.92
CA TYR A 49 19.80 -22.25 20.57
C TYR A 49 20.28 -21.09 21.47
N ILE A 50 19.66 -20.93 22.65
CA ILE A 50 20.03 -19.91 23.64
C ILE A 50 20.76 -20.61 24.80
N PRO A 51 22.04 -20.28 25.06
CA PRO A 51 22.78 -20.86 26.19
C PRO A 51 22.35 -20.23 27.53
N PHE A 52 22.70 -20.89 28.64
CA PHE A 52 22.34 -20.42 30.00
C PHE A 52 22.89 -19.03 30.35
N PHE A 53 23.98 -18.62 29.73
CA PHE A 53 24.64 -17.33 29.94
C PHE A 53 24.24 -16.24 28.92
N HIS A 54 23.16 -16.45 28.15
CA HIS A 54 22.74 -15.50 27.11
C HIS A 54 22.57 -14.06 27.62
N PHE A 55 22.13 -13.88 28.87
CA PHE A 55 21.99 -12.55 29.48
C PHE A 55 23.32 -11.81 29.68
N MET A 56 24.46 -12.52 29.70
CA MET A 56 25.80 -11.93 29.76
C MET A 56 26.36 -11.60 28.37
N ILE A 57 25.73 -12.12 27.30
CA ILE A 57 26.18 -11.89 25.93
C ILE A 57 25.54 -10.59 25.43
N HIS A 58 26.36 -9.56 25.29
CA HIS A 58 25.92 -8.29 24.70
C HIS A 58 26.28 -8.21 23.22
N LYS A 59 25.37 -7.62 22.44
CA LYS A 59 25.65 -7.27 21.04
C LYS A 59 26.74 -6.20 21.01
N TYR A 60 27.73 -6.40 20.15
CA TYR A 60 28.87 -5.50 19.99
C TYR A 60 29.11 -5.24 18.51
N THR A 61 29.51 -4.02 18.17
CA THR A 61 29.81 -3.59 16.81
C THR A 61 31.13 -2.82 16.78
N ASN A 62 32.04 -3.22 15.88
CA ASN A 62 33.31 -2.53 15.67
C ASN A 62 33.16 -1.19 14.94
N LYS A 63 31.99 -0.93 14.33
CA LYS A 63 31.76 0.24 13.48
C LYS A 63 32.16 1.55 14.16
N ILE A 64 31.79 1.74 15.43
CA ILE A 64 32.07 2.98 16.16
C ILE A 64 33.58 3.19 16.35
N ILE A 65 34.30 2.14 16.72
CA ILE A 65 35.75 2.19 16.93
C ILE A 65 36.46 2.40 15.58
N ASP A 66 36.04 1.69 14.55
CA ASP A 66 36.58 1.83 13.21
C ASP A 66 36.39 3.25 12.67
N ASP A 67 35.22 3.86 12.89
CA ASP A 67 34.91 5.22 12.47
C ASP A 67 35.71 6.27 13.28
N GLN A 68 35.94 6.04 14.58
CA GLN A 68 36.83 6.87 15.40
C GLN A 68 38.29 6.78 14.93
N ILE A 69 38.80 5.57 14.68
CA ILE A 69 40.17 5.37 14.17
C ILE A 69 40.31 6.02 12.79
N ARG A 70 39.31 5.87 11.91
CA ARG A 70 39.31 6.48 10.58
C ARG A 70 39.32 8.01 10.66
N LYS A 71 38.56 8.59 11.58
CA LYS A 71 38.57 10.03 11.86
C LYS A 71 39.91 10.51 12.45
N PHE A 72 40.53 9.72 13.32
CA PHE A 72 41.81 10.06 13.96
C PHE A 72 42.99 9.97 12.97
N THR A 73 42.98 8.96 12.10
CA THR A 73 44.08 8.71 11.15
C THR A 73 43.93 9.47 9.82
N ASP A 74 42.95 10.37 9.71
CA ASP A 74 42.56 11.10 8.50
C ASP A 74 42.52 10.22 7.24
N ARG A 75 42.07 8.98 7.42
CA ARG A 75 41.91 8.01 6.34
C ARG A 75 40.73 8.39 5.43
N VAL A 76 40.69 7.77 4.26
CA VAL A 76 39.67 7.99 3.23
C VAL A 76 38.27 7.98 3.82
N LYS A 77 37.60 9.13 3.72
CA LYS A 77 36.22 9.34 4.15
C LYS A 77 35.25 8.73 3.13
N SER A 78 34.15 8.17 3.62
CA SER A 78 33.09 7.67 2.73
C SER A 78 32.48 8.82 1.92
N ILE A 79 32.03 8.51 0.70
CA ILE A 79 31.33 9.44 -0.21
C ILE A 79 30.05 9.99 0.44
N HIS A 80 29.51 9.29 1.44
CA HIS A 80 28.37 9.78 2.21
C HIS A 80 28.65 11.04 3.02
N HIS A 81 29.91 11.39 3.30
CA HIS A 81 30.24 12.68 3.94
C HIS A 81 30.10 13.88 3.00
N THR A 82 30.05 13.67 1.68
CA THR A 82 29.81 14.76 0.74
C THR A 82 28.32 14.90 0.46
N PRO A 83 27.72 16.10 0.66
CA PRO A 83 26.28 16.31 0.49
C PRO A 83 25.83 16.16 -0.96
N TYR A 84 26.71 16.44 -1.91
CA TYR A 84 26.42 16.32 -3.33
C TYR A 84 26.52 14.87 -3.82
N VAL A 85 25.58 14.45 -4.65
CA VAL A 85 25.54 13.08 -5.21
C VAL A 85 26.02 13.08 -6.65
N PHE A 86 27.24 12.58 -6.90
CA PHE A 86 27.86 12.64 -8.24
C PHE A 86 27.27 11.67 -9.28
N HIS A 87 26.57 10.63 -8.85
CA HIS A 87 26.04 9.62 -9.78
C HIS A 87 24.67 9.98 -10.38
N LYS A 88 24.05 11.10 -9.96
CA LYS A 88 22.79 11.61 -10.49
C LYS A 88 22.78 13.14 -10.46
N ASP A 89 22.40 13.77 -11.56
CA ASP A 89 22.42 15.24 -11.65
C ASP A 89 21.36 15.90 -10.77
N GLY A 90 21.80 16.89 -9.98
CA GLY A 90 20.91 17.71 -9.16
C GLY A 90 20.38 17.03 -7.90
N TYR A 91 21.05 15.97 -7.42
CA TYR A 91 20.67 15.28 -6.19
C TYR A 91 21.55 15.66 -4.99
N PHE A 92 20.91 15.83 -3.84
CA PHE A 92 21.57 16.16 -2.56
C PHE A 92 21.15 15.20 -1.45
N ARG A 93 22.08 14.92 -0.54
CA ARG A 93 21.86 14.12 0.67
C ARG A 93 21.33 15.01 1.80
N SER A 94 20.22 14.61 2.40
CA SER A 94 19.76 15.11 3.69
C SER A 94 20.20 14.15 4.79
N TYR A 95 20.80 14.68 5.85
CA TYR A 95 21.38 13.90 6.93
C TYR A 95 20.51 13.95 8.18
N TYR A 96 20.33 12.80 8.83
CA TYR A 96 19.59 12.68 10.08
C TYR A 96 20.54 12.54 11.26
N GLY A 97 21.28 13.62 11.56
CA GLY A 97 22.24 13.66 12.66
C GLY A 97 23.54 12.88 12.44
N ASP A 98 23.58 11.95 11.48
CA ASP A 98 24.76 11.16 11.13
C ASP A 98 24.93 11.05 9.59
N PRO A 99 26.15 11.22 9.04
CA PRO A 99 26.46 10.98 7.63
C PRO A 99 26.08 9.60 7.09
N ASP A 100 26.09 8.57 7.92
CA ASP A 100 25.67 7.20 7.54
C ASP A 100 24.16 7.09 7.34
N ILE A 101 23.39 7.98 7.97
CA ILE A 101 21.93 8.01 7.88
C ILE A 101 21.53 9.19 7.02
N ASN A 102 21.44 8.93 5.71
CA ASN A 102 21.08 9.95 4.73
C ASN A 102 19.99 9.48 3.77
N MET A 103 19.19 10.46 3.31
CA MET A 103 18.25 10.29 2.21
C MET A 103 18.62 11.21 1.05
N VAL A 104 18.44 10.74 -0.17
CA VAL A 104 18.85 11.45 -1.39
C VAL A 104 17.61 12.09 -2.04
N PHE A 105 17.62 13.42 -2.14
CA PHE A 105 16.53 14.20 -2.72
C PHE A 105 16.93 14.81 -4.05
N ASN A 106 15.99 14.86 -5.00
CA ASN A 106 16.16 15.57 -6.24
C ASN A 106 15.84 17.06 -6.03
N LEU A 107 16.78 17.95 -6.33
CA LEU A 107 16.54 19.39 -6.33
C LEU A 107 15.86 19.87 -7.61
N LYS A 108 15.98 19.11 -8.70
CA LYS A 108 15.41 19.50 -9.99
C LYS A 108 13.91 19.21 -9.99
N LYS A 109 13.11 20.26 -10.23
CA LYS A 109 11.70 20.11 -10.59
C LYS A 109 11.62 19.52 -12.00
N ASN A 110 11.06 18.32 -12.12
CA ASN A 110 10.83 17.69 -13.42
C ASN A 110 9.67 18.39 -14.13
N THR A 111 9.94 19.00 -15.28
CA THR A 111 8.91 19.56 -16.16
C THR A 111 8.42 18.46 -17.10
N ASN A 112 7.16 18.06 -16.96
CA ASN A 112 6.53 17.13 -17.88
C ASN A 112 5.85 17.92 -18.99
N PHE A 113 6.13 17.55 -20.24
CA PHE A 113 5.47 18.14 -21.41
C PHE A 113 4.50 17.12 -21.98
N ILE A 114 3.30 17.57 -22.30
CA ILE A 114 2.27 16.76 -22.95
C ILE A 114 1.86 17.52 -24.21
N PHE A 115 2.04 16.90 -25.37
CA PHE A 115 1.66 17.48 -26.66
C PHE A 115 0.26 17.00 -27.07
N ASN A 116 -0.73 17.26 -26.22
CA ASN A 116 -2.13 16.93 -26.48
C ASN A 116 -2.98 18.21 -26.40
N SER A 117 -4.00 18.30 -27.25
CA SER A 117 -4.99 19.37 -27.15
C SER A 117 -5.90 19.14 -25.93
N THR A 118 -6.12 20.18 -25.14
CA THR A 118 -6.99 20.12 -23.97
C THR A 118 -8.46 20.12 -24.39
N GLY A 119 -9.30 19.31 -23.74
CA GLY A 119 -10.76 19.33 -23.92
C GLY A 119 -11.31 18.60 -25.15
N THR A 120 -10.48 17.83 -25.88
CA THR A 120 -10.94 17.09 -27.07
C THR A 120 -11.59 15.74 -26.78
N HIS A 121 -11.33 15.16 -25.61
CA HIS A 121 -11.87 13.85 -25.22
C HIS A 121 -12.59 13.95 -23.88
N ASN A 122 -13.84 13.47 -23.85
CA ASN A 122 -14.62 13.32 -22.62
C ASN A 122 -14.84 11.82 -22.37
N SER A 123 -14.20 11.30 -21.32
CA SER A 123 -14.29 9.88 -20.93
C SER A 123 -15.67 9.47 -20.42
N TYR A 124 -16.52 10.42 -20.00
CA TYR A 124 -17.86 10.13 -19.50
C TYR A 124 -18.91 9.97 -20.61
N ASN A 125 -18.70 10.57 -21.78
CA ASN A 125 -19.65 10.59 -22.90
C ASN A 125 -19.15 9.80 -24.13
N LEU A 126 -18.38 8.72 -23.91
CA LEU A 126 -17.83 7.88 -24.99
C LEU A 126 -18.92 7.22 -25.86
N LEU A 127 -20.16 7.12 -25.38
CA LEU A 127 -21.27 6.44 -26.07
C LEU A 127 -22.17 7.38 -26.88
N CYS A 128 -22.13 8.70 -26.64
CA CYS A 128 -23.12 9.64 -27.21
C CYS A 128 -22.62 10.42 -28.43
N ASN A 129 -21.31 10.54 -28.62
CA ASN A 129 -20.73 11.18 -29.79
C ASN A 129 -20.06 10.13 -30.67
N ASN A 130 -20.52 10.05 -31.92
CA ASN A 130 -20.14 9.17 -33.05
C ASN A 130 -18.64 9.13 -33.43
N ASN A 131 -17.73 9.45 -32.53
CA ASN A 131 -16.31 9.64 -32.84
C ASN A 131 -15.49 8.35 -32.76
N ILE A 132 -16.08 7.22 -32.36
CA ILE A 132 -15.39 5.93 -32.29
C ILE A 132 -16.32 4.82 -32.80
N TYR A 133 -16.84 4.97 -34.01
CA TYR A 133 -17.19 3.76 -34.74
C TYR A 133 -15.92 3.21 -35.36
N ASP A 134 -15.63 1.93 -35.08
CA ASP A 134 -14.67 1.22 -35.90
C ASP A 134 -15.13 1.34 -37.36
N LYS A 135 -14.17 1.56 -38.26
CA LYS A 135 -14.45 1.84 -39.69
C LYS A 135 -15.30 0.72 -40.30
N SER A 136 -15.09 -0.51 -39.83
CA SER A 136 -15.85 -1.69 -40.21
C SER A 136 -17.36 -1.56 -39.87
N THR A 137 -17.69 -1.18 -38.64
CA THR A 137 -19.06 -1.02 -38.14
C THR A 137 -19.80 0.07 -38.92
N HIS A 138 -19.15 1.21 -39.15
CA HIS A 138 -19.76 2.29 -39.93
C HIS A 138 -20.07 1.89 -41.37
N ILE A 139 -19.17 1.14 -42.03
CA ILE A 139 -19.40 0.63 -43.39
C ILE A 139 -20.56 -0.36 -43.40
N PHE A 140 -20.62 -1.26 -42.41
CA PHE A 140 -21.70 -2.24 -42.30
C PHE A 140 -23.08 -1.57 -42.10
N ASP A 141 -23.17 -0.59 -41.22
CA ASP A 141 -24.40 0.18 -40.99
C ASP A 141 -24.86 0.90 -42.26
N GLN A 142 -23.93 1.45 -43.05
CA GLN A 142 -24.25 2.06 -44.34
C GLN A 142 -24.80 1.06 -45.36
N VAL A 143 -24.24 -0.16 -45.40
CA VAL A 143 -24.73 -1.22 -46.28
C VAL A 143 -26.14 -1.64 -45.89
N LEU A 144 -26.39 -1.87 -44.60
CA LEU A 144 -27.72 -2.19 -44.07
C LEU A 144 -28.73 -1.08 -44.37
N MET A 145 -28.36 0.18 -44.12
CA MET A 145 -29.21 1.33 -44.40
C MET A 145 -29.52 1.48 -45.89
N SER A 146 -28.55 1.19 -46.77
CA SER A 146 -28.74 1.21 -48.21
C SER A 146 -29.71 0.12 -48.68
N ALA A 147 -29.54 -1.11 -48.19
CA ALA A 147 -30.43 -2.23 -48.53
C ALA A 147 -31.86 -1.93 -48.07
N PHE A 148 -32.03 -1.48 -46.83
CA PHE A 148 -33.33 -1.10 -46.29
C PHE A 148 -34.04 -0.01 -47.10
N LYS A 149 -33.30 1.01 -47.56
CA LYS A 149 -33.86 2.08 -48.41
C LYS A 149 -34.33 1.56 -49.77
N LEU A 150 -33.60 0.62 -50.37
CA LEU A 150 -33.99 0.01 -51.65
C LEU A 150 -35.25 -0.83 -51.50
N ASP A 151 -35.35 -1.60 -50.42
CA ASP A 151 -36.54 -2.40 -50.12
C ASP A 151 -37.77 -1.50 -49.88
N LEU A 152 -37.62 -0.44 -49.08
CA LEU A 152 -38.70 0.53 -48.85
C LEU A 152 -39.14 1.21 -50.15
N LYS A 153 -38.19 1.60 -51.01
CA LYS A 153 -38.49 2.20 -52.30
C LYS A 153 -39.30 1.24 -53.18
N SER A 154 -38.89 -0.02 -53.26
CA SER A 154 -39.61 -1.06 -54.01
C SER A 154 -41.04 -1.25 -53.48
N VAL A 155 -41.22 -1.29 -52.16
CA VAL A 155 -42.55 -1.42 -51.54
C VAL A 155 -43.43 -0.20 -51.83
N LEU A 156 -42.87 1.01 -51.82
CA LEU A 156 -43.63 2.23 -52.11
C LEU A 156 -44.01 2.33 -53.59
N GLU A 157 -43.12 1.96 -54.50
CA GLU A 157 -43.36 1.99 -55.95
C GLU A 157 -44.35 0.90 -56.40
N ASN A 158 -44.42 -0.24 -55.69
CA ASN A 158 -45.36 -1.32 -55.98
C ASN A 158 -46.75 -1.16 -55.32
N ASN A 159 -46.91 -0.17 -54.42
CA ASN A 159 -48.19 0.13 -53.74
C ASN A 159 -48.91 1.36 -54.33
N VAL A 160 -48.48 1.85 -55.49
CA VAL A 160 -49.15 2.87 -56.32
C VAL A 160 -49.64 2.21 -57.60
#